data_AF-A0A812PXM8-F1
#
_entry.id   AF-A0A812PXM8-F1
#
_cell.length_a   1.000
_cell.length_b   1.000
_cell.length_c   1.000
_cell.angle_alpha   90.00
_cell.angle_beta   90.00
_cell.angle_gamma   90.00
#
_symmetry.space_group_name_H-M   'P 1'
#
loop_
_entity.id
_entity.type
_entity.pdbx_description
1 polymer ?
#
loop_
_entity_poly.entity_id
_entity_poly.type
_entity_poly.pdbx_seq_one_letter_code
_entity_poly.pdbx_strand_id
1 'polypeptide(L)'
;MWRRLAPPRTEEFFARLDWMQGGAELWKYLEPLSPAILTGSPSGDWAGPQKVRWCEKNLKLPADRVLVVDASDKALFSHPGAILVDDRAEYRFEWEARGGIFIHCTDAQASIQMVQEALQKLSGPTSLRCADLCAKTVEETAGESDAILVAA
;
A
#
# COMPACT_ATOMS: atom_id res chain seq x y z
N MET A 1 -17.51 10.88 -10.82
CA MET A 1 -18.08 10.41 -9.54
C MET A 1 -17.84 11.41 -8.40
N TRP A 2 -16.59 11.72 -8.05
CA TRP A 2 -16.26 12.61 -6.91
C TRP A 2 -16.88 14.00 -6.93
N ARG A 3 -16.92 14.69 -8.09
CA ARG A 3 -17.58 16.02 -8.21
C ARG A 3 -19.06 16.04 -7.78
N ARG A 4 -19.75 14.89 -7.75
CA ARG A 4 -21.14 14.77 -7.29
C ARG A 4 -21.26 14.56 -5.78
N LEU A 5 -20.30 13.85 -5.18
CA LEU A 5 -20.28 13.52 -3.74
C LEU A 5 -19.59 14.61 -2.90
N ALA A 6 -18.56 15.22 -3.48
CA ALA A 6 -17.82 16.34 -2.94
C ALA A 6 -17.69 17.39 -4.06
N PRO A 7 -18.62 18.36 -4.12
CA PRO A 7 -18.49 19.49 -5.01
C PRO A 7 -17.11 20.14 -4.84
N PRO A 8 -16.52 20.73 -5.90
CA PRO A 8 -15.23 21.39 -5.80
C PRO A 8 -15.22 22.34 -4.59
N ARG A 9 -14.26 22.15 -3.68
CA ARG A 9 -14.07 22.92 -2.43
C ARG A 9 -14.92 22.53 -1.21
N THR A 10 -15.48 21.32 -1.12
CA THR A 10 -15.92 20.82 0.20
C THR A 10 -14.69 20.70 1.10
N GLU A 11 -14.56 21.66 2.03
CA GLU A 11 -13.48 21.66 3.02
C GLU A 11 -13.55 20.37 3.85
N GLU A 12 -12.39 19.76 4.05
CA GLU A 12 -12.21 18.61 4.95
C GLU A 12 -13.02 17.34 4.60
N PHE A 13 -13.56 17.20 3.38
CA PHE A 13 -14.35 16.02 2.98
C PHE A 13 -13.64 14.70 3.28
N PHE A 14 -12.45 14.48 2.72
CA PHE A 14 -11.68 13.26 2.97
C PHE A 14 -11.08 13.23 4.38
N ALA A 15 -10.79 14.39 4.96
CA ALA A 15 -10.17 14.50 6.29
C ALA A 15 -11.12 14.11 7.45
N ARG A 16 -12.43 14.05 7.18
CA ARG A 16 -13.47 13.74 8.17
C ARG A 16 -14.18 12.40 7.95
N LEU A 17 -13.74 11.61 6.98
CA LEU A 17 -14.33 10.29 6.76
C LEU A 17 -14.15 9.41 8.00
N ASP A 18 -15.19 8.66 8.33
CA ASP A 18 -15.10 7.60 9.33
C ASP A 18 -14.26 6.43 8.79
N TRP A 19 -13.78 5.61 9.70
CA TRP A 19 -13.17 4.33 9.33
C TRP A 19 -14.16 3.45 8.56
N MET A 20 -13.67 2.80 7.52
CA MET A 20 -14.39 1.68 6.92
C MET A 20 -14.55 0.55 7.95
N GLN A 21 -15.62 -0.24 7.82
CA GLN A 21 -15.83 -1.42 8.64
C GLN A 21 -14.61 -2.35 8.56
N GLY A 22 -14.05 -2.74 9.71
CA GLY A 22 -12.84 -3.56 9.79
C GLY A 22 -11.52 -2.83 9.47
N GLY A 23 -11.56 -1.57 9.01
CA GLY A 23 -10.35 -0.82 8.64
C GLY A 23 -9.39 -0.59 9.81
N ALA A 24 -9.92 -0.24 10.99
CA ALA A 24 -9.12 -0.04 12.19
C ALA A 24 -8.48 -1.34 12.70
N GLU A 25 -9.18 -2.47 12.51
CA GLU A 25 -8.69 -3.79 12.87
C GLU A 25 -7.56 -4.26 11.94
N LEU A 26 -7.74 -4.08 10.63
CA LEU A 26 -6.69 -4.32 9.64
C LEU A 26 -5.48 -3.44 9.91
N TRP A 27 -5.69 -2.14 10.15
CA TRP A 27 -4.59 -1.21 10.44
C TRP A 27 -3.80 -1.62 11.69
N LYS A 28 -4.48 -2.01 12.77
CA LYS A 28 -3.82 -2.49 14.00
C LYS A 28 -2.87 -3.66 13.75
N TYR A 29 -3.21 -4.53 12.80
CA TYR A 29 -2.35 -5.64 12.40
C TYR A 29 -1.18 -5.18 11.52
N LEU A 30 -1.43 -4.25 10.59
CA LEU A 30 -0.44 -3.80 9.62
C LEU A 30 0.57 -2.81 10.21
N GLU A 31 0.17 -1.92 11.12
CA GLU A 31 1.01 -0.85 11.69
C GLU A 31 2.40 -1.33 12.16
N PRO A 32 2.55 -2.44 12.92
CA PRO A 32 3.85 -2.92 13.36
C PRO A 32 4.76 -3.39 12.22
N LEU A 33 4.20 -3.71 11.05
CA LEU A 33 4.94 -4.10 9.85
C LEU A 33 5.53 -2.88 9.11
N SER A 34 5.31 -1.67 9.64
CA SER A 34 5.73 -0.42 9.02
C SER A 34 5.29 -0.33 7.55
N PRO A 35 3.97 -0.25 7.26
CA PRO A 35 3.42 -0.10 5.92
C PRO A 35 3.35 1.37 5.50
N ALA A 36 3.41 1.64 4.19
CA ALA A 36 3.11 2.95 3.64
C ALA A 36 1.66 2.98 3.09
N ILE A 37 1.06 4.16 2.98
CA ILE A 37 -0.26 4.32 2.36
C ILE A 37 -0.07 4.69 0.90
N LEU A 38 -0.71 3.94 0.00
CA LEU A 38 -0.76 4.23 -1.43
C LEU A 38 -2.19 4.53 -1.83
N THR A 39 -2.56 5.80 -1.85
CA THR A 39 -3.95 6.24 -2.05
C THR A 39 -4.14 6.93 -3.39
N GLY A 40 -5.24 6.59 -4.06
CA GLY A 40 -5.69 7.26 -5.27
C GLY A 40 -6.41 8.57 -4.95
N SER A 41 -6.02 9.68 -5.57
CA SER A 41 -6.72 10.95 -5.45
C SER A 41 -7.49 11.31 -6.72
N PRO A 42 -8.69 11.92 -6.63
CA PRO A 42 -9.23 12.63 -7.78
C PRO A 42 -8.26 13.73 -8.21
N SER A 43 -8.24 14.02 -9.52
CA SER A 43 -7.36 15.06 -10.08
C SER A 43 -7.60 16.43 -9.44
N GLY A 44 -6.51 17.16 -9.22
CA GLY A 44 -6.45 18.50 -8.63
C GLY A 44 -5.98 18.53 -7.18
N ASP A 45 -5.65 19.73 -6.69
CA ASP A 45 -4.81 19.92 -5.49
C ASP A 45 -5.57 19.97 -4.15
N TRP A 46 -6.77 19.38 -4.08
CA TRP A 46 -7.66 19.53 -2.92
C TRP A 46 -7.80 18.27 -2.07
N ALA A 47 -7.77 17.09 -2.69
CA ALA A 47 -8.04 15.83 -2.02
C ALA A 47 -6.79 15.22 -1.37
N GLY A 48 -5.62 15.32 -2.03
CA GLY A 48 -4.35 14.83 -1.49
C GLY A 48 -4.04 15.36 -0.08
N PRO A 49 -4.01 16.69 0.14
CA PRO A 49 -3.77 17.25 1.47
C PRO A 49 -4.79 16.83 2.54
N GLN A 50 -6.03 16.51 2.16
CA GLN A 50 -7.04 16.01 3.09
C GLN A 50 -6.79 14.55 3.47
N LYS A 51 -6.39 13.70 2.51
CA LYS A 51 -6.04 12.30 2.75
C LYS A 51 -4.79 12.16 3.61
N VAL A 52 -3.77 12.99 3.39
CA VAL A 52 -2.57 13.04 4.25
C VAL A 52 -2.96 13.36 5.69
N ARG A 53 -3.74 14.42 5.92
CA ARG A 53 -4.22 14.79 7.26
C ARG A 53 -5.07 13.71 7.92
N TRP A 54 -5.88 12.99 7.14
CA TRP A 54 -6.64 11.84 7.64
C TRP A 54 -5.68 10.75 8.16
N CYS A 55 -4.64 10.42 7.40
CA CYS A 55 -3.65 9.41 7.78
C CYS A 55 -2.83 9.84 9.01
N GLU A 56 -2.36 11.09 9.08
CA GLU A 56 -1.65 11.61 10.25
C GLU A 56 -2.52 11.53 11.51
N LYS A 57 -3.81 11.91 11.39
CA LYS A 57 -4.75 11.91 12.51
C LYS A 57 -5.10 10.50 12.98
N ASN A 58 -5.47 9.61 12.06
CA ASN A 58 -6.08 8.31 12.37
C ASN A 58 -5.08 7.16 12.39
N LEU A 59 -4.07 7.18 11.51
CA LEU A 59 -3.06 6.12 11.36
C LEU A 59 -1.76 6.43 12.09
N LYS A 60 -1.57 7.67 12.55
CA LYS A 60 -0.32 8.16 13.16
C LYS A 60 0.90 8.02 12.25
N LEU A 61 0.67 8.02 10.94
CA LEU A 61 1.72 7.97 9.93
C LEU A 61 2.24 9.38 9.63
N PRO A 62 3.57 9.55 9.46
CA PRO A 62 4.12 10.80 8.94
C PRO A 62 3.75 10.99 7.46
N ALA A 63 3.69 12.24 7.02
CA ALA A 63 3.22 12.59 5.67
C ALA A 63 4.04 11.96 4.53
N ASP A 64 5.35 11.73 4.74
CA ASP A 64 6.26 11.09 3.78
C ASP A 64 5.97 9.60 3.55
N ARG A 65 5.12 9.00 4.39
CA ARG A 65 4.64 7.62 4.26
C ARG A 65 3.26 7.53 3.60
N VAL A 66 2.71 8.65 3.14
CA VAL A 66 1.41 8.73 2.46
C VAL A 66 1.61 9.16 1.02
N LEU A 67 1.65 8.17 0.13
CA LEU A 67 1.82 8.35 -1.30
C LEU A 67 0.46 8.58 -1.94
N VAL A 68 0.21 9.83 -2.33
CA VAL A 68 -1.00 10.24 -3.05
C VAL A 68 -0.71 10.26 -4.54
N VAL A 69 -1.38 9.39 -5.30
CA VAL A 69 -1.12 9.19 -6.74
C VAL A 69 -2.43 9.16 -7.53
N ASP A 70 -2.33 9.22 -8.86
CA ASP A 70 -3.44 8.79 -9.70
C ASP A 70 -3.62 7.28 -9.53
N ALA A 71 -4.87 6.80 -9.46
CA ALA A 71 -5.13 5.40 -9.13
C ALA A 71 -4.55 4.42 -10.17
N SER A 72 -4.48 4.83 -11.45
CA SER A 72 -3.82 4.09 -12.53
C SER A 72 -2.31 3.93 -12.33
N ASP A 73 -1.70 4.83 -11.56
CA ASP A 73 -0.25 4.88 -11.39
C ASP A 73 0.20 4.05 -10.18
N LYS A 74 -0.73 3.46 -9.43
CA LYS A 74 -0.41 2.56 -8.31
C LYS A 74 0.53 1.45 -8.74
N ALA A 75 0.33 0.87 -9.92
CA ALA A 75 1.18 -0.18 -10.44
C ALA A 75 2.66 0.24 -10.56
N LEU A 76 2.98 1.53 -10.71
CA LEU A 76 4.36 2.01 -10.76
C LEU A 76 5.18 1.71 -9.48
N PHE A 77 4.49 1.49 -8.36
CA PHE A 77 5.08 1.16 -7.06
C PHE A 77 5.20 -0.35 -6.82
N SER A 78 4.71 -1.17 -7.76
CA SER A 78 4.80 -2.64 -7.66
C SER A 78 6.18 -3.12 -8.09
N HIS A 79 6.72 -4.07 -7.32
CA HIS A 79 7.95 -4.80 -7.59
C HIS A 79 7.89 -6.18 -6.90
N PRO A 80 8.77 -7.14 -7.24
CA PRO A 80 8.91 -8.37 -6.46
C PRO A 80 9.15 -8.06 -4.98
N GLY A 81 8.34 -8.65 -4.08
CA GLY A 81 8.36 -8.35 -2.64
C GLY A 81 7.37 -7.29 -2.18
N ALA A 82 6.80 -6.49 -3.10
CA ALA A 82 5.77 -5.51 -2.75
C ALA A 82 4.41 -6.20 -2.54
N ILE A 83 3.69 -5.82 -1.47
CA ILE A 83 2.32 -6.29 -1.20
C ILE A 83 1.38 -5.07 -1.23
N LEU A 84 0.35 -5.10 -2.09
CA LEU A 84 -0.72 -4.10 -2.08
C LEU A 84 -2.00 -4.70 -1.50
N VAL A 85 -2.54 -4.05 -0.47
CA VAL A 85 -3.86 -4.33 0.11
C VAL A 85 -4.81 -3.23 -0.33
N ASP A 86 -5.83 -3.57 -1.12
CA ASP A 86 -6.73 -2.60 -1.76
C ASP A 86 -8.16 -3.12 -1.84
N ASP A 87 -9.15 -2.27 -1.59
CA ASP A 87 -10.57 -2.61 -1.65
C ASP A 87 -11.11 -2.66 -3.10
N ARG A 88 -10.35 -2.13 -4.07
CA ARG A 88 -10.71 -2.13 -5.49
C ARG A 88 -9.77 -3.02 -6.28
N ALA A 89 -10.30 -4.15 -6.76
CA ALA A 89 -9.56 -5.09 -7.60
C ALA A 89 -9.21 -4.59 -9.03
N GLU A 90 -9.61 -3.37 -9.40
CA GLU A 90 -9.47 -2.84 -10.78
C GLU A 90 -8.02 -2.83 -11.27
N TYR A 91 -7.06 -2.54 -10.40
CA TYR A 91 -5.62 -2.47 -10.75
C TYR A 91 -4.82 -3.71 -10.34
N ARG A 92 -5.51 -4.82 -10.04
CA ARG A 92 -4.87 -6.08 -9.63
C ARG A 92 -3.89 -6.56 -10.70
N PHE A 93 -4.36 -6.63 -11.95
CA PHE A 93 -3.58 -7.22 -13.03
C PHE A 93 -2.29 -6.43 -13.29
N GLU A 94 -2.37 -5.10 -13.32
CA GLU A 94 -1.23 -4.22 -13.52
C GLU A 94 -0.24 -4.28 -12.37
N TRP A 95 -0.71 -4.46 -11.13
CA TRP A 95 0.12 -4.67 -9.96
C TRP A 95 0.88 -6.00 -10.05
N GLU A 96 0.16 -7.11 -10.28
CA GLU A 96 0.71 -8.46 -10.36
C GLU A 96 1.65 -8.63 -11.56
N ALA A 97 1.37 -7.98 -12.69
CA ALA A 97 2.22 -7.99 -13.89
C ALA A 97 3.63 -7.43 -13.64
N ARG A 98 3.82 -6.68 -12.55
CA ARG A 98 5.12 -6.13 -12.12
C ARG A 98 5.80 -6.94 -11.01
N GLY A 99 5.23 -8.09 -10.65
CA GLY A 99 5.80 -9.03 -9.69
C GLY A 99 5.38 -8.81 -8.24
N GLY A 100 4.57 -7.78 -7.96
CA GLY A 100 3.99 -7.57 -6.63
C GLY A 100 2.82 -8.51 -6.35
N ILE A 101 2.51 -8.68 -5.06
CA ILE A 101 1.37 -9.46 -4.58
C ILE A 101 0.19 -8.51 -4.35
N PHE A 102 -0.98 -8.80 -4.91
CA PHE A 102 -2.20 -8.02 -4.70
C PHE A 102 -3.21 -8.77 -3.83
N ILE A 103 -3.67 -8.12 -2.76
CA ILE A 103 -4.69 -8.62 -1.82
C ILE A 103 -5.93 -7.73 -1.95
N HIS A 104 -7.05 -8.33 -2.35
CA HIS A 104 -8.32 -7.62 -2.46
C HIS A 104 -9.03 -7.63 -1.10
N CYS A 105 -9.14 -6.46 -0.49
CA CYS A 105 -9.63 -6.29 0.86
C CYS A 105 -11.17 -6.13 0.87
N THR A 106 -11.87 -7.25 1.04
CA THR A 106 -13.33 -7.26 1.27
C THR A 106 -13.70 -7.53 2.72
N ASP A 107 -12.79 -8.12 3.49
CA ASP A 107 -12.94 -8.46 4.91
C ASP A 107 -11.59 -8.33 5.61
N ALA A 108 -11.58 -7.76 6.82
CA ALA A 108 -10.33 -7.49 7.53
C ALA A 108 -9.60 -8.76 7.96
N GLN A 109 -10.32 -9.76 8.50
CA GLN A 109 -9.73 -10.99 8.99
C GLN A 109 -9.15 -11.84 7.86
N ALA A 110 -9.89 -11.99 6.77
CA ALA A 110 -9.40 -12.67 5.57
C ALA A 110 -8.18 -11.96 4.98
N SER A 111 -8.19 -10.62 4.93
CA SER A 111 -7.05 -9.84 4.41
C SER A 111 -5.79 -10.00 5.28
N ILE A 112 -5.94 -10.04 6.61
CA ILE A 112 -4.84 -10.31 7.54
C ILE A 112 -4.22 -11.69 7.27
N GLN A 113 -5.05 -12.72 7.09
CA GLN A 113 -4.57 -14.07 6.74
C GLN A 113 -3.82 -14.08 5.41
N MET A 114 -4.35 -13.42 4.38
CA MET A 114 -3.67 -13.30 3.08
C MET A 114 -2.33 -12.56 3.18
N VAL A 115 -2.24 -11.51 4.01
CA VAL A 115 -0.97 -10.80 4.26
C VAL A 115 0.03 -11.72 4.95
N GLN A 116 -0.38 -12.50 5.95
CA GLN A 116 0.47 -13.48 6.61
C GLN A 116 1.03 -14.51 5.63
N GLU A 117 0.19 -15.08 4.78
CA GLU A 117 0.60 -16.04 3.76
C GLU A 117 1.56 -15.42 2.74
N ALA A 118 1.31 -14.18 2.31
CA ALA A 118 2.19 -13.45 1.41
C ALA A 118 3.58 -13.27 2.03
N LEU A 119 3.64 -12.80 3.28
CA LEU A 119 4.90 -12.62 4.01
C LEU A 119 5.65 -13.94 4.20
N GLN A 120 4.96 -15.04 4.48
CA GLN A 120 5.58 -16.37 4.58
C GLN A 120 6.19 -16.83 3.25
N LYS A 121 5.52 -16.56 2.12
CA LYS A 121 6.04 -16.86 0.77
C LYS A 121 7.30 -16.05 0.48
N LEU A 122 7.31 -14.77 0.83
CA LEU A 122 8.48 -13.89 0.68
C LEU A 122 9.64 -14.30 1.59
N SER A 123 9.33 -14.81 2.79
CA SER A 123 10.31 -15.30 3.77
C SER A 123 10.81 -16.73 3.48
N GLY A 124 10.30 -17.39 2.44
CA GLY A 124 10.72 -18.75 2.06
C GLY A 124 12.21 -18.84 1.74
N PRO A 125 12.84 -20.03 1.83
CA PRO A 125 14.28 -20.15 1.62
C PRO A 125 14.62 -19.65 0.21
N THR A 126 15.45 -18.61 0.16
CA THR A 126 16.12 -18.13 -1.06
C THR A 126 17.03 -19.23 -1.62
N SER A 127 16.46 -20.29 -2.18
CA SER A 127 17.21 -21.34 -2.86
C SER A 127 17.46 -20.88 -4.29
N LEU A 128 18.38 -19.93 -4.43
CA LEU A 128 19.26 -19.73 -5.58
C LEU A 128 20.36 -18.75 -5.14
N ARG A 129 21.15 -19.13 -4.13
CA ARG A 129 22.49 -18.56 -4.01
C ARG A 129 23.30 -19.10 -5.19
N CYS A 130 23.57 -18.24 -6.16
CA CYS A 130 24.65 -18.41 -7.13
C CYS A 130 26.02 -18.38 -6.41
N ALA A 131 26.26 -19.32 -5.49
CA ALA A 131 27.53 -19.47 -4.80
C ALA A 131 28.58 -20.26 -5.61
N ASP A 132 28.31 -20.56 -6.88
CA ASP A 132 29.28 -21.16 -7.81
C ASP A 132 29.82 -20.19 -8.87
N LEU A 133 29.59 -18.87 -8.75
CA LEU A 133 30.25 -17.88 -9.62
C LEU A 133 31.04 -16.86 -8.80
N CYS A 134 32.25 -17.28 -8.45
CA CYS A 134 33.49 -16.52 -8.53
C CYS A 134 33.48 -15.08 -7.96
N ALA A 135 34.09 -14.95 -6.79
CA ALA A 135 34.79 -13.78 -6.24
C ALA A 135 34.85 -12.51 -7.11
N LYS A 136 34.17 -11.44 -6.66
CA LYS A 136 34.76 -10.13 -6.28
C LYS A 136 33.69 -9.04 -6.18
N THR A 137 33.88 -8.19 -5.16
CA THR A 137 33.47 -6.78 -5.03
C THR A 137 32.30 -6.48 -4.08
N VAL A 138 32.72 -6.07 -2.88
CA VAL A 138 32.25 -5.00 -1.98
C VAL A 138 30.92 -4.28 -2.30
N GLU A 139 30.06 -4.27 -1.27
CA GLU A 139 29.05 -3.26 -0.87
C GLU A 139 28.12 -2.66 -1.92
N GLU A 140 26.86 -3.12 -1.91
CA GLU A 140 25.65 -2.28 -1.73
C GLU A 140 24.44 -3.23 -1.72
N THR A 141 24.01 -3.68 -0.54
CA THR A 141 22.66 -4.20 -0.38
C THR A 141 21.77 -3.01 -0.02
N ALA A 142 21.33 -2.28 -1.04
CA ALA A 142 20.10 -1.51 -0.91
C ALA A 142 19.00 -2.50 -0.52
N GLY A 143 18.46 -2.35 0.69
CA GLY A 143 17.50 -3.29 1.24
C GLY A 143 16.30 -3.44 0.32
N GLU A 144 16.12 -4.66 -0.22
CA GLU A 144 14.81 -5.16 -0.65
C GLU A 144 13.90 -5.11 0.59
N SER A 145 13.29 -3.96 0.81
CA SER A 145 12.26 -3.79 1.82
C SER A 145 10.99 -4.37 1.24
N ASP A 146 10.48 -5.45 1.85
CA ASP A 146 9.14 -5.96 1.62
C ASP A 146 8.12 -4.87 1.98
N ALA A 147 7.82 -4.00 1.01
CA ALA A 147 6.96 -2.84 1.23
C ALA A 147 5.50 -3.28 1.20
N ILE A 148 4.84 -3.17 2.35
CA ILE A 148 3.38 -3.28 2.43
C ILE A 148 2.79 -1.90 2.14
N LEU A 149 1.98 -1.84 1.08
CA LEU A 149 1.25 -0.66 0.66
C LEU A 149 -0.24 -0.91 0.93
N VAL A 150 -0.86 0.00 1.66
CA VAL A 150 -2.30 -0.08 1.98
C VAL A 150 -3.01 1.06 1.28
N ALA A 151 -4.05 0.75 0.51
CA ALA A 151 -4.91 1.75 -0.07
C ALA A 151 -5.96 2.23 0.95
N ALA A 152 -6.17 3.54 0.98
CA ALA A 152 -7.20 4.24 1.76
C ALA A 152 -7.98 5.23 0.87
#